data_AF-A0A8S2IWC7-F1
#
_entry.id   AF-A0A8S2IWC7-F1
#
_cell.length_a   1.000
_cell.length_b   1.000
_cell.length_c   1.000
_cell.angle_alpha   90.00
_cell.angle_beta   90.00
_cell.angle_gamma   90.00
#
_symmetry.space_group_name_H-M   'P 1'
#
loop_
_entity.id
_entity.type
_entity.pdbx_description
1 polymer ?
#
loop_
_entity_poly.entity_id
_entity_poly.type
_entity_poly.pdbx_seq_one_letter_code
_entity_poly.pdbx_strand_id
1 'polypeptide(L)'
;MYVLDEPRKHGDDSHTALSDRVQLDQDVSLFYKMGTPDSGSSLRFLRAHGIIMIFTWILIASTGVLISRYFKVSWANSFICGKAAWFASHRFIMSVAAILTILGFFFVLAFLKGAWVAKGSTRQYAHSVTGAIVISLAFFQPFIALFRCEPDSRFRFIFNLVHAFVGFSSFILATTTLFLATYFEIFKDHKGRTMMIIWSIWVALIFISFEIIQSYYRKKAGESNYTNINTSTASLGENAEGPKSSTTSSSTFANTEENSSQTKVKNILLAVHVLVAAIISIVMATDLQS
;
A
#
# COMPACT_ATOMS: atom_id res chain seq x y z
N MET A 1 41.25 75.15 -26.08
CA MET A 1 40.14 74.94 -27.04
C MET A 1 39.47 73.64 -26.61
N TYR A 2 38.36 73.74 -25.88
CA TYR A 2 37.65 72.58 -25.31
C TYR A 2 36.72 71.98 -26.37
N VAL A 3 36.85 70.66 -26.60
CA VAL A 3 35.91 69.88 -27.41
C VAL A 3 34.75 69.49 -26.49
N LEU A 4 33.53 69.91 -26.83
CA LEU A 4 32.30 69.53 -26.14
C LEU A 4 31.81 68.20 -26.72
N ASP A 5 31.52 67.26 -25.84
CA ASP A 5 30.94 65.94 -26.12
C ASP A 5 29.42 66.09 -26.36
N GLU A 6 28.88 65.48 -27.42
CA GLU A 6 27.44 65.49 -27.70
C GLU A 6 26.67 64.50 -26.81
N PRO A 7 25.47 64.84 -26.32
CA PRO A 7 24.67 63.91 -25.54
C PRO A 7 24.05 62.84 -26.45
N ARG A 8 24.39 61.58 -26.16
CA ARG A 8 23.83 60.37 -26.78
C ARG A 8 22.30 60.34 -26.54
N LYS A 9 21.51 60.43 -27.61
CA LYS A 9 20.04 60.30 -27.56
C LYS A 9 19.66 58.91 -27.03
N HIS A 10 19.12 58.86 -25.82
CA HIS A 10 18.54 57.66 -25.24
C HIS A 10 17.03 57.72 -25.46
N GLY A 11 16.54 57.06 -26.50
CA GLY A 11 15.13 57.14 -26.88
C GLY A 11 14.82 56.15 -27.99
N ASP A 12 14.74 54.87 -27.63
CA ASP A 12 13.88 53.88 -28.31
C ASP A 12 13.84 52.54 -27.56
N ASP A 13 14.81 52.25 -26.69
CA ASP A 13 14.94 50.96 -25.98
C ASP A 13 13.78 50.66 -25.00
N SER A 14 13.05 51.68 -24.55
CA SER A 14 11.96 51.52 -23.57
C SER A 14 10.69 50.93 -24.19
N HIS A 15 10.39 51.27 -25.46
CA HIS A 15 9.21 50.74 -26.14
C HIS A 15 9.39 49.27 -26.53
N THR A 16 10.60 48.89 -26.96
CA THR A 16 10.95 47.48 -27.27
C THR A 16 10.99 46.62 -26.00
N ALA A 17 11.57 47.13 -24.92
CA ALA A 17 11.57 46.41 -23.64
C ALA A 17 10.16 46.27 -23.03
N LEU A 18 9.28 47.25 -23.26
CA LEU A 18 7.89 47.19 -22.84
C LEU A 18 7.09 46.20 -23.70
N SER A 19 7.29 46.18 -25.02
CA SER A 19 6.64 45.20 -25.90
C SER A 19 7.10 43.77 -25.59
N ASP A 20 8.38 43.57 -25.33
CA ASP A 20 8.93 42.25 -24.99
C ASP A 20 8.42 41.76 -23.63
N ARG A 21 8.26 42.66 -22.66
CA ARG A 21 7.64 42.33 -21.37
C ARG A 21 6.15 41.99 -21.52
N VAL A 22 5.41 42.74 -22.32
CA VAL A 22 3.98 42.47 -22.58
C VAL A 22 3.81 41.15 -23.33
N GLN A 23 4.67 40.85 -24.31
CA GLN A 23 4.70 39.60 -25.05
C GLN A 23 5.03 38.42 -24.11
N LEU A 24 6.04 38.57 -23.25
CA LEU A 24 6.41 37.56 -22.26
C LEU A 24 5.28 37.29 -21.25
N ASP A 25 4.58 38.32 -20.80
CA ASP A 25 3.45 38.18 -19.87
C ASP A 25 2.23 37.55 -20.56
N GLN A 26 2.02 37.84 -21.84
CA GLN A 26 1.03 37.17 -22.68
C GLN A 26 1.37 35.70 -22.91
N ASP A 27 2.63 35.37 -23.18
CA ASP A 27 3.07 33.98 -23.36
C ASP A 27 2.99 33.23 -22.04
N VAL A 28 3.44 33.81 -20.92
CA VAL A 28 3.33 33.23 -19.58
C VAL A 28 1.86 33.02 -19.19
N SER A 29 0.98 33.98 -19.48
CA SER A 29 -0.46 33.84 -19.23
C SER A 29 -1.14 32.85 -20.18
N LEU A 30 -0.65 32.68 -21.41
CA LEU A 30 -1.07 31.65 -22.35
C LEU A 30 -0.61 30.26 -21.90
N PHE A 31 0.62 30.12 -21.41
CA PHE A 31 1.12 28.90 -20.77
C PHE A 31 0.33 28.59 -19.50
N TYR A 32 -0.06 29.63 -18.73
CA TYR A 32 -0.94 29.46 -17.57
C TYR A 32 -2.35 29.02 -17.99
N LYS A 33 -2.91 29.58 -19.06
CA LYS A 33 -4.22 29.19 -19.63
C LYS A 33 -4.21 27.81 -20.32
N MET A 34 -3.10 27.42 -20.95
CA MET A 34 -2.87 26.05 -21.41
C MET A 34 -2.61 25.09 -20.25
N GLY A 35 -2.13 25.58 -19.10
CA GLY A 35 -2.01 24.84 -17.85
C GLY A 35 -3.31 24.74 -17.07
N THR A 36 -4.27 25.65 -17.28
CA THR A 36 -5.60 25.52 -16.69
C THR A 36 -6.36 24.41 -17.42
N PRO A 37 -6.75 23.35 -16.70
CA PRO A 37 -7.47 22.26 -17.32
C PRO A 37 -8.89 22.71 -17.73
N ASP A 38 -9.45 22.18 -18.82
CA ASP A 38 -10.89 22.32 -19.11
C ASP A 38 -11.66 21.86 -17.88
N SER A 39 -12.28 22.80 -17.18
CA SER A 39 -12.52 22.70 -15.73
C SER A 39 -13.47 21.57 -15.32
N GLY A 40 -14.27 21.05 -16.25
CA GLY A 40 -15.19 19.92 -16.02
C GLY A 40 -14.63 18.53 -16.33
N SER A 41 -13.86 18.35 -17.40
CA SER A 41 -13.35 17.03 -17.84
C SER A 41 -12.07 16.64 -17.10
N SER A 42 -11.22 17.62 -16.82
CA SER A 42 -9.97 17.47 -16.09
C SER A 42 -10.15 17.06 -14.63
N LEU A 43 -11.08 17.69 -13.91
CA LEU A 43 -11.33 17.41 -12.50
C LEU A 43 -11.83 15.97 -12.27
N ARG A 44 -12.49 15.38 -13.28
CA ARG A 44 -12.89 13.97 -13.25
C ARG A 44 -11.69 13.03 -13.19
N PHE A 45 -10.62 13.32 -13.93
CA PHE A 45 -9.39 12.53 -13.87
C PHE A 45 -8.70 12.64 -12.50
N LEU A 46 -8.66 13.84 -11.91
CA LEU A 46 -8.12 14.02 -10.56
C LEU A 46 -8.94 13.25 -9.50
N ARG A 47 -10.27 13.33 -9.57
CA ARG A 47 -11.17 12.57 -8.69
C ARG A 47 -11.02 11.06 -8.88
N ALA A 48 -10.96 10.60 -10.13
CA ALA A 48 -10.75 9.19 -10.45
C ALA A 48 -9.42 8.67 -9.91
N HIS A 49 -8.33 9.45 -10.06
CA HIS A 49 -7.05 9.17 -9.43
C HIS A 49 -7.19 8.98 -7.92
N GLY A 50 -7.78 9.96 -7.22
CA GLY A 50 -7.94 9.89 -5.76
C GLY A 50 -8.73 8.68 -5.30
N ILE A 51 -9.90 8.42 -5.93
CA ILE A 51 -10.76 7.27 -5.61
C ILE A 51 -10.01 5.96 -5.84
N ILE A 52 -9.35 5.79 -6.99
CA ILE A 52 -8.60 4.57 -7.29
C ILE A 52 -7.47 4.37 -6.28
N MET A 53 -6.71 5.41 -5.95
CA MET A 53 -5.61 5.31 -4.98
C MET A 53 -6.11 4.96 -3.58
N ILE A 54 -7.23 5.53 -3.13
CA ILE A 54 -7.86 5.19 -1.85
C ILE A 54 -8.23 3.71 -1.82
N PHE A 55 -9.05 3.23 -2.76
CA PHE A 55 -9.47 1.82 -2.78
C PHE A 55 -8.28 0.87 -2.93
N THR A 56 -7.32 1.23 -3.77
CA THR A 56 -6.14 0.40 -4.01
C THR A 56 -5.31 0.20 -2.76
N TRP A 57 -5.01 1.27 -2.02
CA TRP A 57 -4.08 1.19 -0.89
C TRP A 57 -4.77 0.92 0.45
N ILE A 58 -5.97 1.47 0.67
CA ILE A 58 -6.73 1.25 1.91
C ILE A 58 -7.41 -0.11 1.91
N LEU A 59 -7.99 -0.57 0.80
CA LEU A 59 -8.73 -1.84 0.77
C LEU A 59 -7.90 -2.99 0.19
N ILE A 60 -7.39 -2.83 -1.03
CA ILE A 60 -6.82 -3.96 -1.78
C ILE A 60 -5.43 -4.33 -1.24
N ALA A 61 -4.51 -3.38 -1.17
CA ALA A 61 -3.13 -3.61 -0.76
C ALA A 61 -3.01 -4.03 0.72
N SER A 62 -3.74 -3.36 1.62
CA SER A 62 -3.79 -3.71 3.05
C SER A 62 -4.23 -5.17 3.27
N THR A 63 -5.32 -5.58 2.61
CA THR A 63 -5.83 -6.96 2.62
C THR A 63 -4.78 -7.94 2.08
N GLY A 64 -4.15 -7.60 0.95
CA GLY A 64 -3.10 -8.41 0.34
C GLY A 64 -1.88 -8.61 1.26
N VAL A 65 -1.48 -7.57 2.00
CA VAL A 65 -0.38 -7.64 2.98
C VAL A 65 -0.76 -8.55 4.15
N LEU A 66 -1.97 -8.41 4.72
CA LEU A 66 -2.43 -9.26 5.82
C LEU A 66 -2.47 -10.74 5.43
N ILE A 67 -3.02 -11.06 4.24
CA ILE A 67 -3.05 -12.43 3.70
C ILE A 67 -1.62 -12.99 3.59
N SER A 68 -0.70 -12.23 3.00
CA SER A 68 0.68 -12.67 2.80
C SER A 68 1.41 -12.97 4.10
N ARG A 69 1.09 -12.25 5.18
CA ARG A 69 1.81 -12.31 6.46
C ARG A 69 1.22 -13.36 7.39
N TYR A 70 -0.10 -13.41 7.53
CA TYR A 70 -0.76 -14.16 8.61
C TYR A 70 -1.43 -15.47 8.17
N PHE A 71 -1.66 -15.66 6.86
CA PHE A 71 -2.44 -16.79 6.33
C PHE A 71 -1.59 -17.87 5.66
N LYS A 72 -0.25 -17.74 5.66
CA LYS A 72 0.66 -18.76 5.07
C LYS A 72 0.41 -20.18 5.59
N VAL A 73 0.21 -20.31 6.91
CA VAL A 73 -0.04 -21.61 7.57
C VAL A 73 -1.54 -21.96 7.51
N SER A 74 -2.39 -20.99 7.85
CA SER A 74 -3.85 -21.20 7.96
C SER A 74 -4.49 -21.64 6.64
N TRP A 75 -3.97 -21.20 5.50
CA TRP A 75 -4.46 -21.59 4.17
C TRP A 75 -3.39 -22.37 3.37
N ALA A 76 -2.44 -23.03 4.05
CA ALA A 76 -1.43 -23.86 3.39
C ALA A 76 -2.04 -25.11 2.72
N ASN A 77 -3.04 -25.69 3.37
CA ASN A 77 -3.67 -26.95 2.97
C ASN A 77 -4.90 -26.76 2.06
N SER A 78 -5.27 -25.50 1.79
CA SER A 78 -6.30 -25.15 0.82
C SER A 78 -5.62 -24.77 -0.49
N PHE A 79 -6.13 -25.27 -1.62
CA PHE A 79 -5.53 -25.02 -2.93
C PHE A 79 -6.47 -24.26 -3.84
N ILE A 80 -5.93 -23.26 -4.55
CA ILE A 80 -6.60 -22.53 -5.63
C ILE A 80 -5.70 -22.69 -6.85
N CYS A 81 -6.23 -23.30 -7.93
CA CYS A 81 -5.49 -23.56 -9.17
C CYS A 81 -4.14 -24.27 -8.93
N GLY A 82 -4.10 -25.27 -8.05
CA GLY A 82 -2.89 -26.06 -7.76
C GLY A 82 -1.80 -25.31 -6.96
N LYS A 83 -2.11 -24.14 -6.40
CA LYS A 83 -1.22 -23.39 -5.49
C LYS A 83 -1.90 -23.19 -4.14
N ALA A 84 -1.12 -23.09 -3.07
CA ALA A 84 -1.64 -22.77 -1.74
C ALA A 84 -2.49 -21.49 -1.80
N ALA A 85 -3.67 -21.51 -1.18
CA ALA A 85 -4.70 -20.50 -1.36
C ALA A 85 -4.20 -19.11 -0.94
N TRP A 86 -3.45 -18.99 0.17
CA TRP A 86 -2.86 -17.71 0.58
C TRP A 86 -1.97 -17.10 -0.52
N PHE A 87 -1.22 -17.94 -1.24
CA PHE A 87 -0.28 -17.49 -2.26
C PHE A 87 -1.02 -17.05 -3.52
N ALA A 88 -2.02 -17.84 -3.95
CA ALA A 88 -2.88 -17.49 -5.06
C ALA A 88 -3.64 -16.19 -4.80
N SER A 89 -4.28 -16.06 -3.63
CA SER A 89 -5.02 -14.86 -3.23
C SER A 89 -4.12 -13.63 -3.13
N HIS A 90 -2.96 -13.74 -2.47
CA HIS A 90 -2.01 -12.62 -2.37
C HIS A 90 -1.54 -12.17 -3.76
N ARG A 91 -1.15 -13.12 -4.63
CA ARG A 91 -0.70 -12.79 -5.99
C ARG A 91 -1.81 -12.09 -6.78
N PHE A 92 -3.04 -12.60 -6.73
CA PHE A 92 -4.17 -12.00 -7.43
C PHE A 92 -4.45 -10.58 -6.92
N ILE A 93 -4.65 -10.41 -5.62
CA ILE A 93 -4.98 -9.13 -4.98
C ILE A 93 -3.88 -8.09 -5.24
N MET A 94 -2.62 -8.45 -5.07
CA MET A 94 -1.50 -7.52 -5.31
C MET A 94 -1.30 -7.20 -6.80
N SER A 95 -1.64 -8.12 -7.71
CA SER A 95 -1.61 -7.82 -9.16
C SER A 95 -2.69 -6.80 -9.52
N VAL A 96 -3.90 -6.94 -8.97
CA VAL A 96 -4.97 -5.95 -9.12
C VAL A 96 -4.53 -4.60 -8.54
N ALA A 97 -3.93 -4.58 -7.34
CA ALA A 97 -3.43 -3.36 -6.73
C ALA A 97 -2.36 -2.65 -7.59
N ALA A 98 -1.43 -3.40 -8.18
CA ALA A 98 -0.41 -2.84 -9.07
C ALA A 98 -1.04 -2.21 -10.32
N ILE A 99 -1.97 -2.92 -10.98
CA ILE A 99 -2.66 -2.41 -12.18
C ILE A 99 -3.45 -1.14 -11.86
N LEU A 100 -4.21 -1.13 -10.77
CA LEU A 100 -4.99 0.05 -10.36
C LEU A 100 -4.10 1.23 -9.97
N THR A 101 -2.96 0.98 -9.32
CA THR A 101 -1.97 2.04 -9.01
C THR A 101 -1.45 2.69 -10.29
N ILE A 102 -1.12 1.90 -11.30
CA ILE A 102 -0.66 2.40 -12.61
C ILE A 102 -1.79 3.18 -13.31
N LEU A 103 -3.02 2.67 -13.29
CA LEU A 103 -4.18 3.36 -13.88
C LEU A 103 -4.45 4.71 -13.20
N GLY A 104 -4.41 4.75 -11.87
CA GLY A 104 -4.56 5.99 -11.11
C GLY A 104 -3.44 6.99 -11.44
N PHE A 105 -2.20 6.52 -11.64
CA PHE A 105 -1.10 7.37 -12.07
C PHE A 105 -1.35 8.00 -13.45
N PHE A 106 -1.84 7.23 -14.42
CA PHE A 106 -2.19 7.76 -15.74
C PHE A 106 -3.30 8.81 -15.69
N PHE A 107 -4.29 8.66 -14.79
CA PHE A 107 -5.32 9.70 -14.62
C PHE A 107 -4.75 11.02 -14.07
N VAL A 108 -3.83 10.99 -13.11
CA VAL A 108 -3.23 12.25 -12.64
C VAL A 108 -2.28 12.86 -13.67
N LEU A 109 -1.57 12.04 -14.46
CA LEU A 109 -0.77 12.56 -15.59
C LEU A 109 -1.64 13.21 -16.66
N ALA A 110 -2.79 12.62 -16.98
CA ALA A 110 -3.75 13.20 -17.93
C ALA A 110 -4.30 14.54 -17.38
N PHE A 111 -4.62 14.60 -16.09
CA PHE A 111 -5.05 15.84 -15.42
C PHE A 111 -3.98 16.93 -15.50
N LEU A 112 -2.72 16.57 -15.23
CA LEU A 112 -1.57 17.49 -15.22
C LEU A 112 -0.94 17.71 -16.61
N LYS A 113 -1.57 17.23 -17.69
CA LYS A 113 -1.08 17.35 -19.08
C LYS A 113 0.38 16.90 -19.25
N GLY A 114 0.74 15.80 -18.59
CA GLY A 114 2.09 15.22 -18.63
C GLY A 114 3.07 15.77 -17.61
N ALA A 115 2.72 16.80 -16.84
CA ALA A 115 3.50 17.16 -15.66
C ALA A 115 3.30 16.12 -14.54
N TRP A 116 4.35 15.80 -13.80
CA TRP A 116 4.31 14.79 -12.73
C TRP A 116 4.54 15.38 -11.33
N VAL A 117 5.02 16.62 -11.25
CA VAL A 117 5.14 17.39 -10.00
C VAL A 117 4.16 18.55 -10.06
N ALA A 118 3.30 18.65 -9.05
CA ALA A 118 2.43 19.82 -8.91
C ALA A 118 3.28 21.06 -8.55
N LYS A 119 3.16 22.12 -9.34
CA LYS A 119 3.66 23.46 -8.98
C LYS A 119 2.73 24.07 -7.94
N GLY A 120 2.96 23.77 -6.67
CA GLY A 120 2.05 24.16 -5.59
C GLY A 120 2.73 24.18 -4.23
N SER A 121 1.94 24.00 -3.16
CA SER A 121 2.46 24.00 -1.79
C SER A 121 3.46 22.88 -1.53
N THR A 122 4.30 23.03 -0.50
CA THR A 122 5.27 22.00 -0.06
C THR A 122 4.61 20.62 0.13
N ARG A 123 3.35 20.57 0.57
CA ARG A 123 2.60 19.31 0.76
C ARG A 123 2.24 18.65 -0.56
N GLN A 124 1.87 19.43 -1.58
CA GLN A 124 1.58 18.92 -2.92
C GLN A 124 2.85 18.37 -3.57
N TYR A 125 3.97 19.09 -3.44
CA TYR A 125 5.27 18.61 -3.88
C TYR A 125 5.65 17.29 -3.19
N ALA A 126 5.55 17.24 -1.85
CA ALA A 126 5.85 16.05 -1.07
C ALA A 126 4.98 14.86 -1.49
N HIS A 127 3.67 15.05 -1.67
CA HIS A 127 2.75 14.02 -2.15
C HIS A 127 3.13 13.50 -3.54
N SER A 128 3.47 14.39 -4.49
CA SER A 128 3.91 13.97 -5.83
C SER A 128 5.18 13.11 -5.77
N VAL A 129 6.17 13.51 -4.97
CA VAL A 129 7.43 12.77 -4.82
C VAL A 129 7.21 11.44 -4.11
N THR A 130 6.52 11.42 -2.97
CA THR A 130 6.26 10.16 -2.24
C THR A 130 5.37 9.23 -3.05
N GLY A 131 4.38 9.75 -3.76
CA GLY A 131 3.52 9.00 -4.67
C GLY A 131 4.29 8.39 -5.84
N ALA A 132 5.20 9.13 -6.46
CA ALA A 132 6.05 8.60 -7.53
C ALA A 132 6.96 7.46 -7.04
N ILE A 133 7.51 7.57 -5.82
CA ILE A 133 8.26 6.48 -5.19
C ILE A 133 7.37 5.25 -4.98
N VAL A 134 6.18 5.43 -4.40
CA VAL A 134 5.21 4.35 -4.17
C VAL A 134 4.82 3.65 -5.46
N ILE A 135 4.52 4.40 -6.52
CA ILE A 135 4.18 3.85 -7.85
C ILE A 135 5.35 3.05 -8.40
N SER A 136 6.58 3.58 -8.29
CA SER A 136 7.79 2.88 -8.75
C SER A 136 8.00 1.57 -8.01
N LEU A 137 7.90 1.58 -6.68
CA LEU A 137 8.02 0.36 -5.87
C LEU A 137 6.92 -0.66 -6.22
N ALA A 138 5.67 -0.22 -6.34
CA ALA A 138 4.54 -1.08 -6.73
C ALA A 138 4.71 -1.67 -8.13
N PHE A 139 5.29 -0.92 -9.07
CA PHE A 139 5.59 -1.38 -10.42
C PHE A 139 6.70 -2.44 -10.43
N PHE A 140 7.77 -2.26 -9.65
CA PHE A 140 8.89 -3.21 -9.61
C PHE A 140 8.58 -4.49 -8.82
N GLN A 141 7.60 -4.46 -7.91
CA GLN A 141 7.23 -5.59 -7.07
C GLN A 141 6.90 -6.89 -7.84
N PRO A 142 6.05 -6.87 -8.88
CA PRO A 142 5.82 -8.04 -9.75
C PRO A 142 7.10 -8.57 -10.40
N PHE A 143 7.99 -7.71 -10.88
CA PHE A 143 9.25 -8.14 -11.50
C PHE A 143 10.17 -8.81 -10.50
N ILE A 144 10.30 -8.25 -9.28
CA ILE A 144 11.01 -8.90 -8.18
C ILE A 144 10.41 -10.28 -7.94
N ALA A 145 9.07 -10.39 -7.90
CA ALA A 145 8.35 -11.64 -7.69
C ALA A 145 8.56 -12.69 -8.81
N LEU A 146 8.90 -12.28 -10.04
CA LEU A 146 9.26 -13.19 -11.14
C LEU A 146 10.63 -13.84 -10.92
N PHE A 147 11.57 -13.13 -10.29
CA PHE A 147 12.87 -13.69 -9.90
C PHE A 147 12.81 -14.57 -8.64
N ARG A 148 11.61 -15.01 -8.25
CA ARG A 148 11.40 -15.91 -7.13
C ARG A 148 12.12 -17.23 -7.35
N CYS A 149 13.08 -17.53 -6.49
CA CYS A 149 13.74 -18.83 -6.43
C CYS A 149 12.77 -19.96 -6.00
N GLU A 150 13.14 -21.20 -6.33
CA GLU A 150 12.47 -22.42 -5.87
C GLU A 150 12.43 -22.50 -4.32
N PRO A 151 11.41 -23.17 -3.74
CA PRO A 151 11.22 -23.24 -2.29
C PRO A 151 12.45 -23.68 -1.51
N ASP A 152 13.23 -24.62 -2.04
CA ASP A 152 14.38 -25.23 -1.37
C ASP A 152 15.72 -24.52 -1.66
N SER A 153 15.68 -23.40 -2.39
CA SER A 153 16.88 -22.65 -2.73
C SER A 153 17.46 -21.91 -1.51
N ARG A 154 18.79 -21.98 -1.33
CA ARG A 154 19.52 -21.20 -0.31
C ARG A 154 19.34 -19.69 -0.41
N PHE A 155 18.97 -19.16 -1.58
CA PHE A 155 18.76 -17.72 -1.80
C PHE A 155 17.31 -17.28 -1.57
N ARG A 156 16.40 -18.22 -1.26
CA ARG A 156 14.98 -17.96 -1.01
C ARG A 156 14.76 -16.95 0.13
N PHE A 157 15.62 -16.96 1.15
CA PHE A 157 15.52 -16.01 2.27
C PHE A 157 15.82 -14.57 1.82
N ILE A 158 16.80 -14.36 0.93
CA ILE A 158 17.16 -13.03 0.40
C ILE A 158 15.97 -12.47 -0.38
N PHE A 159 15.41 -13.27 -1.28
CA PHE A 159 14.19 -12.91 -1.99
C PHE A 159 13.07 -12.53 -1.01
N ASN A 160 12.80 -13.36 0.01
CA ASN A 160 11.71 -13.12 0.94
C ASN A 160 11.93 -11.84 1.74
N LEU A 161 13.17 -11.56 2.15
CA LEU A 161 13.54 -10.35 2.87
C LEU A 161 13.36 -9.11 1.99
N VAL A 162 13.94 -9.09 0.79
CA VAL A 162 13.87 -7.96 -0.14
C VAL A 162 12.42 -7.69 -0.55
N HIS A 163 11.68 -8.72 -0.95
CA HIS A 163 10.29 -8.59 -1.37
C HIS A 163 9.40 -8.07 -0.23
N ALA A 164 9.59 -8.59 0.99
CA ALA A 164 8.85 -8.14 2.16
C ALA A 164 9.22 -6.70 2.56
N PHE A 165 10.52 -6.36 2.56
CA PHE A 165 11.00 -5.02 2.88
C PHE A 165 10.43 -3.98 1.91
N VAL A 166 10.60 -4.20 0.60
CA VAL A 166 10.06 -3.31 -0.44
C VAL A 166 8.54 -3.18 -0.30
N GLY A 167 7.84 -4.28 0.02
CA GLY A 167 6.37 -4.28 0.16
C GLY A 167 5.90 -3.47 1.35
N PHE A 168 6.54 -3.67 2.50
CA PHE A 168 6.20 -2.96 3.72
C PHE A 168 6.54 -1.48 3.63
N SER A 169 7.71 -1.13 3.08
CA SER A 169 8.09 0.27 2.81
C SER A 169 7.11 0.95 1.86
N SER A 170 6.66 0.26 0.81
CA SER A 170 5.64 0.79 -0.12
C SER A 170 4.33 1.10 0.62
N PHE A 171 3.88 0.21 1.50
CA PHE A 171 2.64 0.39 2.24
C PHE A 171 2.70 1.58 3.24
N ILE A 172 3.84 1.75 3.93
CA ILE A 172 4.06 2.93 4.80
C ILE A 172 4.05 4.21 3.98
N LEU A 173 4.85 4.27 2.91
CA LEU A 173 4.94 5.46 2.05
C LEU A 173 3.60 5.79 1.38
N ALA A 174 2.82 4.78 0.98
CA ALA A 174 1.48 4.98 0.43
C ALA A 174 0.54 5.59 1.48
N THR A 175 0.59 5.11 2.72
CA THR A 175 -0.19 5.68 3.83
C THR A 175 0.18 7.14 4.05
N THR A 176 1.48 7.48 4.09
CA THR A 176 1.96 8.87 4.17
C THR A 176 1.49 9.72 2.99
N THR A 177 1.56 9.17 1.78
CA THR A 177 1.15 9.87 0.55
C THR A 177 -0.35 10.19 0.56
N LEU A 178 -1.20 9.24 0.97
CA LEU A 178 -2.63 9.46 1.16
C LEU A 178 -2.91 10.50 2.24
N PHE A 179 -2.16 10.46 3.34
CA PHE A 179 -2.30 11.44 4.42
C PHE A 179 -1.99 12.86 3.93
N LEU A 180 -0.93 13.04 3.13
CA LEU A 180 -0.61 14.34 2.52
C LEU A 180 -1.74 14.83 1.60
N ALA A 181 -2.39 13.94 0.86
CA ALA A 181 -3.48 14.30 -0.05
C ALA A 181 -4.68 14.93 0.69
N THR A 182 -4.93 14.55 1.95
CA THR A 182 -6.04 15.11 2.77
C THR A 182 -5.88 16.58 3.14
N TYR A 183 -4.76 17.19 2.82
CA TYR A 183 -4.52 18.64 2.96
C TYR A 183 -4.81 19.42 1.68
N PHE A 184 -5.22 18.76 0.60
CA PHE A 184 -5.55 19.42 -0.66
C PHE A 184 -6.99 19.94 -0.60
N GLU A 185 -7.27 21.00 -1.37
CA GLU A 185 -8.59 21.64 -1.42
C GLU A 185 -9.73 20.72 -1.89
N ILE A 186 -9.40 19.59 -2.53
CA ILE A 186 -10.39 18.58 -2.94
C ILE A 186 -11.01 17.83 -1.75
N PHE A 187 -10.32 17.80 -0.60
CA PHE A 187 -10.89 17.32 0.66
C PHE A 187 -11.37 18.54 1.44
N LYS A 188 -12.69 18.76 1.43
CA LYS A 188 -13.29 19.84 2.21
C LYS A 188 -13.15 19.51 3.71
N ASP A 189 -12.91 20.54 4.50
CA ASP A 189 -12.86 20.48 5.96
C ASP A 189 -11.79 19.52 6.54
N HIS A 190 -12.05 18.99 7.73
CA HIS A 190 -11.17 18.10 8.48
C HIS A 190 -11.54 16.62 8.34
N LYS A 191 -12.61 16.30 7.59
CA LYS A 191 -13.17 14.95 7.50
C LYS A 191 -12.19 13.94 6.89
N GLY A 192 -11.57 14.26 5.75
CA GLY A 192 -10.54 13.40 5.14
C GLY A 192 -9.37 13.09 6.09
N ARG A 193 -8.90 14.10 6.84
CA ARG A 193 -7.84 13.94 7.85
C ARG A 193 -8.28 13.02 8.98
N THR A 194 -9.48 13.23 9.53
CA THR A 194 -10.04 12.38 10.58
C THR A 194 -10.14 10.92 10.12
N MET A 195 -10.61 10.68 8.89
CA MET A 195 -10.69 9.32 8.33
C MET A 195 -9.32 8.66 8.19
N MET A 196 -8.29 9.41 7.75
CA MET A 196 -6.92 8.89 7.68
C MET A 196 -6.30 8.60 9.05
N ILE A 197 -6.64 9.37 10.08
CA ILE A 197 -6.23 9.08 11.47
C ILE A 197 -6.89 7.77 11.94
N ILE A 198 -8.21 7.64 11.77
CA ILE A 198 -8.96 6.43 12.10
C ILE A 198 -8.37 5.22 11.38
N TRP A 199 -8.11 5.35 10.08
CA TRP A 199 -7.47 4.31 9.27
C TRP A 199 -6.11 3.90 9.82
N SER A 200 -5.25 4.86 10.16
CA SER A 200 -3.91 4.58 10.67
C SER A 200 -3.95 3.84 12.02
N ILE A 201 -4.87 4.25 12.90
CA ILE A 201 -5.11 3.55 14.18
C ILE A 201 -5.63 2.14 13.92
N TRP A 202 -6.62 1.98 13.02
CA TRP A 202 -7.17 0.67 12.66
C TRP A 202 -6.11 -0.29 12.11
N VAL A 203 -5.25 0.19 11.22
CA VAL A 203 -4.11 -0.57 10.69
C VAL A 203 -3.18 -1.02 11.82
N ALA A 204 -2.80 -0.13 12.73
CA ALA A 204 -1.97 -0.52 13.87
C ALA A 204 -2.65 -1.61 14.73
N LEU A 205 -3.93 -1.41 15.08
CA LEU A 205 -4.71 -2.34 15.89
C LEU A 205 -4.86 -3.72 15.24
N ILE A 206 -5.14 -3.79 13.94
CA ILE A 206 -5.33 -5.07 13.25
C ILE A 206 -4.01 -5.84 13.16
N PHE A 207 -2.88 -5.16 12.87
CA PHE A 207 -1.56 -5.79 12.87
C PHE A 207 -1.21 -6.33 14.26
N ILE A 208 -1.40 -5.52 15.31
CA ILE A 208 -1.15 -5.96 16.70
C ILE A 208 -2.03 -7.16 17.05
N SER A 209 -3.31 -7.14 16.67
CA SER A 209 -4.25 -8.24 16.92
C SER A 209 -3.79 -9.55 16.27
N PHE A 210 -3.35 -9.50 15.01
CA PHE A 210 -2.79 -10.67 14.33
C PHE A 210 -1.48 -11.17 14.98
N GLU A 211 -0.59 -10.28 15.40
CA GLU A 211 0.65 -10.66 16.09
C GLU A 211 0.39 -11.30 17.46
N ILE A 212 -0.58 -10.77 18.23
CA ILE A 212 -1.01 -11.35 19.51
C ILE A 212 -1.56 -12.76 19.29
N ILE A 213 -2.48 -12.93 18.33
CA ILE A 213 -3.05 -14.24 18.00
C ILE A 213 -1.94 -15.21 17.56
N GLN A 214 -1.05 -14.78 16.67
CA GLN A 214 0.02 -15.64 16.19
C GLN A 214 0.97 -16.06 17.32
N SER A 215 1.26 -15.15 18.25
CA SER A 215 2.10 -15.42 19.42
C SER A 215 1.41 -16.35 20.42
N TYR A 216 0.12 -16.15 20.68
CA TYR A 216 -0.69 -16.99 21.55
C TYR A 216 -0.68 -18.46 21.09
N TYR A 217 -1.03 -18.70 19.82
CA TYR A 217 -1.06 -20.05 19.26
C TYR A 217 0.35 -20.67 19.10
N ARG A 218 1.40 -19.86 18.86
CA ARG A 218 2.79 -20.36 18.88
C ARG A 218 3.20 -20.86 20.25
N LYS A 219 2.85 -20.13 21.32
CA LYS A 219 3.16 -20.53 22.70
C LYS A 219 2.42 -21.81 23.08
N LYS A 220 1.11 -21.88 22.79
CA LYS A 220 0.28 -23.05 23.08
C LYS A 220 0.75 -24.31 22.34
N ALA A 221 1.12 -24.19 21.07
CA ALA A 221 1.72 -25.30 20.31
C ALA A 221 3.07 -25.75 20.92
N GLY A 222 3.89 -24.82 21.43
CA GLY A 222 5.12 -25.14 22.15
C GLY A 222 4.89 -25.91 23.45
N GLU A 223 3.93 -25.49 24.26
CA GLU A 223 3.54 -26.16 25.52
C GLU A 223 2.98 -27.57 25.27
N SER A 224 2.13 -27.73 24.25
CA SER A 224 1.62 -29.04 23.82
C SER A 224 2.77 -29.98 23.42
N ASN A 225 3.70 -29.52 22.58
CA ASN A 225 4.84 -30.33 22.16
C ASN A 225 5.77 -30.73 23.32
N TYR A 226 6.04 -29.81 24.26
CA TYR A 226 6.84 -30.11 25.45
C TYR A 226 6.20 -31.19 26.33
N THR A 227 4.89 -31.10 26.56
CA THR A 227 4.15 -32.07 27.36
C THR A 227 4.19 -33.47 26.71
N ASN A 228 4.02 -33.56 25.39
CA ASN A 228 4.08 -34.83 24.66
C ASN A 228 5.46 -35.50 24.71
N ILE A 229 6.54 -34.71 24.64
CA ILE A 229 7.91 -35.23 24.76
C ILE A 229 8.12 -35.81 26.15
N ASN A 230 7.76 -35.08 27.21
CA ASN A 230 7.95 -35.53 28.60
C ASN A 230 7.18 -36.82 28.93
N THR A 231 5.93 -36.92 28.46
CA THR A 231 5.12 -38.14 28.63
C THR A 231 5.73 -39.32 27.88
N SER A 232 6.25 -39.09 26.66
CA SER A 232 6.92 -40.14 25.88
C SER A 232 8.21 -40.62 26.55
N THR A 233 9.02 -39.70 27.09
CA THR A 233 10.26 -40.05 27.82
C THR A 233 9.97 -40.75 29.15
N ALA A 234 8.91 -40.38 29.87
CA ALA A 234 8.49 -41.07 31.09
C ALA A 234 8.04 -42.52 30.79
N SER A 235 7.29 -42.73 29.70
CA SER A 235 6.82 -44.06 29.29
C SER A 235 7.92 -45.01 28.80
N LEU A 236 9.11 -44.48 28.43
CA LEU A 236 10.26 -45.30 28.06
C LEU A 236 11.06 -45.79 29.29
N GLY A 237 10.79 -45.25 30.48
CA GLY A 237 11.42 -45.62 31.74
C GLY A 237 10.70 -46.72 32.54
N GLU A 238 9.49 -47.11 32.15
CA GLU A 238 8.65 -48.03 32.91
C GLU A 238 8.08 -49.13 31.99
N ASN A 239 8.84 -50.23 31.88
CA ASN A 239 8.50 -51.58 31.39
C ASN A 239 7.72 -51.80 30.07
N ALA A 240 8.22 -52.78 29.32
CA ALA A 240 7.63 -53.36 28.12
C ALA A 240 6.31 -54.12 28.42
N GLU A 241 5.24 -53.81 27.67
CA GLU A 241 4.26 -54.70 27.00
C GLU A 241 3.08 -53.85 26.46
N GLY A 242 2.50 -54.21 25.29
CA GLY A 242 1.66 -53.33 24.41
C GLY A 242 0.24 -52.96 24.89
N PRO A 243 -0.68 -52.40 24.03
CA PRO A 243 -0.57 -52.04 22.61
C PRO A 243 -0.54 -50.52 22.35
N LYS A 244 0.12 -50.13 21.25
CA LYS A 244 0.24 -48.74 20.77
C LYS A 244 -0.89 -48.41 19.77
N SER A 245 -1.86 -47.57 20.14
CA SER A 245 -2.69 -46.86 19.13
C SER A 245 -3.45 -45.61 19.61
N SER A 246 -3.55 -45.32 20.92
CA SER A 246 -4.43 -44.25 21.42
C SER A 246 -3.78 -42.86 21.56
N THR A 247 -2.46 -42.76 21.76
CA THR A 247 -1.79 -41.45 22.01
C THR A 247 -1.59 -40.62 20.74
N THR A 248 -1.36 -41.27 19.59
CA THR A 248 -1.15 -40.59 18.29
C THR A 248 -2.44 -39.97 17.75
N SER A 249 -3.60 -40.60 17.99
CA SER A 249 -4.89 -40.08 17.54
C SER A 249 -5.32 -38.85 18.34
N SER A 250 -5.13 -38.85 19.66
CA SER A 250 -5.48 -37.73 20.54
C SER A 250 -4.66 -36.46 20.25
N SER A 251 -3.34 -36.61 20.08
CA SER A 251 -2.44 -35.47 19.75
C SER A 251 -2.69 -34.90 18.35
N THR A 252 -2.94 -35.76 17.36
CA THR A 252 -3.29 -35.32 16.00
C THR A 252 -4.64 -34.60 15.97
N PHE A 253 -5.63 -35.08 16.73
CA PHE A 253 -6.95 -34.46 16.84
C PHE A 253 -6.87 -33.08 17.51
N ALA A 254 -6.16 -32.96 18.65
CA ALA A 254 -5.97 -31.70 19.34
C ALA A 254 -5.26 -30.63 18.48
N ASN A 255 -4.19 -31.03 17.77
CA ASN A 255 -3.47 -30.13 16.85
C ASN A 255 -4.35 -29.69 15.66
N THR A 256 -5.24 -30.57 15.17
CA THR A 256 -6.15 -30.26 14.06
C THR A 256 -7.25 -29.29 14.49
N GLU A 257 -7.85 -29.50 15.66
CA GLU A 257 -8.84 -28.58 16.22
C GLU A 257 -8.24 -27.20 16.55
N GLU A 258 -7.01 -27.17 17.09
CA GLU A 258 -6.33 -25.92 17.41
C GLU A 258 -6.02 -25.09 16.15
N ASN A 259 -5.48 -25.74 15.11
CA ASN A 259 -5.22 -25.09 13.82
C ASN A 259 -6.53 -24.60 13.15
N SER A 260 -7.62 -25.35 13.32
CA SER A 260 -8.96 -24.96 12.87
C SER A 260 -9.46 -23.71 13.60
N SER A 261 -9.35 -23.67 14.93
CA SER A 261 -9.75 -22.52 15.74
C SER A 261 -8.94 -21.27 15.41
N GLN A 262 -7.61 -21.39 15.30
CA GLN A 262 -6.75 -20.28 14.88
C GLN A 262 -7.17 -19.71 13.53
N THR A 263 -7.46 -20.59 12.57
CA THR A 263 -7.86 -20.20 11.21
C THR A 263 -9.21 -19.49 11.21
N LYS A 264 -10.19 -19.97 11.99
CA LYS A 264 -11.51 -19.31 12.14
C LYS A 264 -11.36 -17.89 12.68
N VAL A 265 -10.61 -17.69 13.77
CA VAL A 265 -10.41 -16.35 14.37
C VAL A 265 -9.73 -15.41 13.39
N LYS A 266 -8.69 -15.86 12.69
CA LYS A 266 -8.01 -15.05 11.67
C LYS A 266 -8.93 -14.67 10.51
N ASN A 267 -9.75 -15.61 10.02
CA ASN A 267 -10.71 -15.35 8.95
C ASN A 267 -11.73 -14.27 9.36
N ILE A 268 -12.23 -14.30 10.60
CA ILE A 268 -13.15 -13.28 11.13
C ILE A 268 -12.47 -11.91 11.15
N LEU A 269 -11.25 -11.83 11.68
CA LEU A 269 -10.50 -10.56 11.71
C LEU A 269 -10.22 -10.01 10.32
N LEU A 270 -9.89 -10.87 9.35
CA LEU A 270 -9.71 -10.46 7.96
C LEU A 270 -11.02 -9.91 7.36
N ALA A 271 -12.15 -10.57 7.62
CA ALA A 271 -13.46 -10.10 7.15
C ALA A 271 -13.82 -8.73 7.76
N VAL A 272 -13.58 -8.55 9.06
CA VAL A 272 -13.77 -7.25 9.73
C VAL A 272 -12.85 -6.19 9.13
N HIS A 273 -11.59 -6.51 8.88
CA HIS A 273 -10.65 -5.58 8.23
C HIS A 273 -11.14 -5.14 6.85
N VAL A 274 -11.54 -6.09 6.00
CA VAL A 274 -12.07 -5.81 4.65
C VAL A 274 -13.30 -4.90 4.74
N LEU A 275 -14.21 -5.17 5.69
CA LEU A 275 -15.40 -4.35 5.89
C LEU A 275 -15.05 -2.91 6.30
N VAL A 276 -14.19 -2.74 7.31
CA VAL A 276 -13.77 -1.41 7.79
C VAL A 276 -13.02 -0.65 6.70
N ALA A 277 -12.10 -1.31 5.99
CA ALA A 277 -11.36 -0.71 4.88
C ALA A 277 -12.28 -0.27 3.74
N ALA A 278 -13.31 -1.07 3.43
CA ALA A 278 -14.32 -0.72 2.41
C ALA A 278 -15.15 0.49 2.84
N ILE A 279 -15.65 0.52 4.09
CA ILE A 279 -16.42 1.65 4.63
C ILE A 279 -15.61 2.94 4.57
N ILE A 280 -14.37 2.92 5.08
CA ILE A 280 -13.49 4.10 5.05
C ILE A 280 -13.22 4.54 3.61
N SER A 281 -12.94 3.60 2.70
CA SER A 281 -12.70 3.91 1.28
C SER A 281 -13.91 4.58 0.63
N ILE A 282 -15.13 4.09 0.90
CA ILE A 282 -16.38 4.65 0.38
C ILE A 282 -16.62 6.05 0.96
N VAL A 283 -16.45 6.24 2.27
CA VAL A 283 -16.64 7.53 2.93
C VAL A 283 -15.65 8.59 2.41
N MET A 284 -14.39 8.22 2.19
CA MET A 284 -13.39 9.12 1.61
C MET A 284 -13.66 9.39 0.12
N ALA A 285 -14.13 8.39 -0.63
CA ALA A 285 -14.45 8.54 -2.05
C ALA A 285 -15.67 9.44 -2.29
N THR A 286 -16.69 9.38 -1.42
CA THR A 286 -17.85 10.28 -1.51
C THR A 286 -17.47 11.72 -1.18
N ASP A 287 -16.52 11.94 -0.28
CA ASP A 287 -15.97 13.25 0.04
C ASP A 287 -15.32 13.93 -1.18
N LEU A 288 -14.55 13.16 -1.97
CA LEU A 288 -13.92 13.62 -3.21
C LEU A 288 -14.93 14.02 -4.31
N GLN A 289 -16.16 13.51 -4.24
CA GLN A 289 -17.21 13.79 -5.21
C GLN A 289 -18.05 15.01 -4.86
N SER A 290 -18.08 15.39 -3.58
CA SER A 290 -18.77 16.59 -3.06
C SER A 290 -18.07 17.90 -3.44
#